data_AF-A0A3B3UZY8-F1
#
_entry.id   AF-A0A3B3UZY8-F1
#
_cell.length_a   1.000
_cell.length_b   1.000
_cell.length_c   1.000
_cell.angle_alpha   90.00
_cell.angle_beta   90.00
_cell.angle_gamma   90.00
#
_symmetry.space_group_name_H-M   'P 1'
#
loop_
_entity.id
_entity.type
_entity.pdbx_description
1 polymer ?
#
loop_
_entity_poly.entity_id
_entity_poly.type
_entity_poly.pdbx_seq_one_letter_code
_entity_poly.pdbx_strand_id
1 'polypeptide(L)'
;MTDIMIYLTLSCVLIGSKNVESRRKTSPYFRLSPPRRKSLRKWTPPRSPFNLIQETLFHDPWKLLVATIFLNKTRKMAIPVLWVFFERYPSAEVTREADWKPMSELMKPLGLYELRAKTIIRFSDEFLNKQWRYPIELHGIGKYGNDSYRIFCVEEWRQVTPEDHKLNKYHAWLWENHKTLGI
;
A
#
# COMPACT_ATOMS: atom_id res chain seq x y z
N MET A 1 -18.98 -43.43 -29.83
CA MET A 1 -19.06 -42.71 -31.10
C MET A 1 -18.78 -41.25 -30.79
N THR A 2 -17.56 -40.76 -30.53
CA THR A 2 -16.25 -40.99 -31.22
C THR A 2 -16.46 -40.87 -32.74
N ASP A 3 -15.81 -40.00 -33.53
CA ASP A 3 -14.43 -39.49 -33.58
C ASP A 3 -14.42 -38.20 -34.45
N ILE A 4 -13.67 -37.15 -34.15
CA ILE A 4 -12.35 -36.80 -34.75
C ILE A 4 -12.12 -37.39 -36.16
N MET A 5 -12.18 -36.57 -37.21
CA MET A 5 -11.25 -36.59 -38.37
C MET A 5 -11.31 -35.18 -39.03
N ILE A 6 -10.28 -34.33 -39.08
CA ILE A 6 -8.98 -34.48 -39.77
C ILE A 6 -9.19 -34.68 -41.28
N TYR A 7 -8.62 -33.97 -42.26
CA TYR A 7 -7.77 -32.79 -42.44
C TYR A 7 -7.79 -32.54 -43.99
N LEU A 8 -7.46 -31.32 -44.43
CA LEU A 8 -6.72 -30.96 -45.67
C LEU A 8 -7.17 -31.46 -47.06
N THR A 9 -7.36 -30.52 -48.00
CA THR A 9 -6.41 -30.20 -49.13
C THR A 9 -7.10 -29.22 -50.10
N LEU A 10 -6.77 -27.93 -50.06
CA LEU A 10 -5.87 -27.24 -51.02
C LEU A 10 -6.14 -27.51 -52.52
N SER A 11 -6.77 -26.52 -53.17
CA SER A 11 -6.64 -26.07 -54.58
C SER A 11 -7.63 -24.90 -54.73
N CYS A 12 -7.44 -23.77 -55.39
CA CYS A 12 -6.32 -23.07 -56.03
C CYS A 12 -6.95 -21.74 -56.51
N VAL A 13 -6.42 -20.60 -56.05
CA VAL A 13 -6.19 -19.29 -56.74
C VAL A 13 -7.19 -18.88 -57.87
N LEU A 14 -7.87 -17.72 -57.86
CA LEU A 14 -7.39 -16.38 -58.26
C LEU A 14 -8.59 -15.41 -58.07
N ILE A 15 -8.45 -14.25 -57.44
CA ILE A 15 -8.36 -12.94 -58.11
C ILE A 15 -7.75 -11.96 -57.10
N GLY A 16 -6.65 -11.32 -57.50
CA GLY A 16 -5.98 -10.31 -56.71
C GLY A 16 -6.60 -8.93 -56.83
N SER A 17 -6.38 -8.09 -55.82
CA SER A 17 -5.95 -6.70 -56.04
C SER A 17 -5.49 -5.99 -54.76
N LYS A 18 -4.22 -5.59 -54.82
CA LYS A 18 -3.64 -4.33 -54.32
C LYS A 18 -3.52 -4.17 -52.80
N ASN A 19 -2.33 -4.58 -52.35
CA ASN A 19 -1.66 -4.13 -51.15
C ASN A 19 -1.43 -2.60 -51.24
N VAL A 20 -2.15 -1.81 -50.45
CA VAL A 20 -1.87 -0.38 -50.24
C VAL A 20 -1.22 -0.23 -48.88
N GLU A 21 0.11 -0.28 -48.88
CA GLU A 21 0.92 -0.01 -47.71
C GLU A 21 0.81 1.48 -47.37
N SER A 22 -0.02 1.82 -46.39
CA SER A 22 -0.13 3.19 -45.90
C SER A 22 1.17 3.62 -45.20
N ARG A 23 2.09 4.24 -45.95
CA ARG A 23 3.22 4.96 -45.37
C ARG A 23 2.67 6.11 -44.54
N ARG A 24 2.57 5.91 -43.22
CA ARG A 24 2.27 6.98 -42.26
C ARG A 24 3.36 8.06 -42.39
N LYS A 25 3.03 9.16 -43.07
CA LYS A 25 3.88 10.36 -43.13
C LYS A 25 3.81 11.04 -41.78
N THR A 26 4.83 10.87 -40.94
CA THR A 26 5.01 11.69 -39.74
C THR A 26 5.47 13.09 -40.15
N SER A 27 4.76 14.12 -39.70
CA SER A 27 5.11 15.52 -39.98
C SER A 27 6.46 15.87 -39.34
N PRO A 28 7.34 16.63 -40.03
CA PRO A 28 8.68 16.97 -39.54
C PRO A 28 8.65 17.85 -38.27
N TYR A 29 7.49 18.39 -37.91
CA TYR A 29 7.26 19.19 -36.71
C TYR A 29 7.06 18.36 -35.44
N PHE A 30 6.79 17.06 -35.53
CA PHE A 30 6.61 16.18 -34.36
C PHE A 30 7.89 15.47 -33.92
N ARG A 31 9.07 16.03 -34.20
CA ARG A 31 10.35 15.56 -33.60
C ARG A 31 10.59 16.19 -32.23
N LEU A 32 9.59 16.09 -31.35
CA LEU A 32 9.84 16.29 -29.93
C LEU A 32 10.40 14.97 -29.41
N SER A 33 11.66 14.99 -28.96
CA SER A 33 12.19 13.93 -28.11
C SER A 33 11.14 13.63 -27.03
N PRO A 34 10.75 12.36 -26.81
CA PRO A 34 9.85 12.05 -25.71
C PRO A 34 10.43 12.71 -24.46
N PRO A 35 9.64 13.52 -23.70
CA PRO A 35 10.14 14.07 -22.46
C PRO A 35 10.70 12.90 -21.68
N ARG A 36 11.96 12.99 -21.24
CA ARG A 36 12.58 11.94 -20.42
C ARG A 36 11.60 11.67 -19.30
N ARG A 37 10.86 10.55 -19.40
CA ARG A 37 9.99 10.10 -18.32
C ARG A 37 10.97 9.87 -17.18
N LYS A 38 11.04 10.81 -16.23
CA LYS A 38 11.63 10.54 -14.93
C LYS A 38 10.89 9.30 -14.48
N SER A 39 11.59 8.17 -14.40
CA SER A 39 11.03 6.96 -13.82
C SER A 39 10.37 7.40 -12.52
N LEU A 40 9.06 7.18 -12.37
CA LEU A 40 8.38 7.44 -11.10
C LEU A 40 9.14 6.62 -10.06
N ARG A 41 10.01 7.27 -9.28
CA ARG A 41 10.78 6.57 -8.27
C ARG A 41 9.76 6.13 -7.23
N LYS A 42 9.69 4.81 -7.00
CA LYS A 42 8.87 4.27 -5.92
C LYS A 42 9.51 4.73 -4.61
N TRP A 43 8.72 5.42 -3.80
CA TRP A 43 9.13 5.89 -2.48
C TRP A 43 9.55 4.71 -1.60
N THR A 44 10.72 4.82 -0.97
CA THR A 44 11.20 3.91 0.06
C THR A 44 11.66 4.77 1.23
N PRO A 45 10.92 4.82 2.35
CA PRO A 45 11.32 5.61 3.50
C PRO A 45 12.65 5.08 4.06
N PRO A 46 13.63 5.95 4.32
CA PRO A 46 14.95 5.54 4.80
C PRO A 46 14.87 4.98 6.22
N ARG A 47 15.79 4.07 6.55
CA ARG A 47 15.92 3.50 7.90
C ARG A 47 16.56 4.53 8.83
N SER A 48 15.95 4.74 10.00
CA SER A 48 16.44 5.67 11.01
C SER A 48 17.08 4.96 12.19
N PRO A 49 17.83 5.66 13.04
CA PRO A 49 18.32 5.13 14.32
C PRO A 49 17.19 4.77 15.31
N PHE A 50 15.95 5.17 15.06
CA PHE A 50 14.83 5.02 16.01
C PHE A 50 14.07 3.70 15.86
N ASN A 51 14.30 2.97 14.77
CA ASN A 51 13.69 1.66 14.50
C ASN A 51 12.17 1.66 14.68
N LEU A 52 11.49 2.63 14.05
CA LEU A 52 10.04 2.67 14.07
C LEU A 52 9.47 1.47 13.32
N ILE A 53 8.39 0.87 13.82
CA ILE A 53 7.77 -0.30 13.17
C ILE A 53 7.28 0.05 11.75
N GLN A 54 6.90 1.31 11.53
CA GLN A 54 6.53 1.87 10.24
C GLN A 54 7.64 1.71 9.18
N GLU A 55 8.92 1.81 9.56
CA GLU A 55 10.06 1.62 8.66
C GLU A 55 10.15 0.19 8.13
N THR A 56 9.54 -0.78 8.82
CA THR A 56 9.47 -2.18 8.39
C THR A 56 8.17 -2.46 7.63
N LEU A 57 7.05 -1.84 8.02
CA LEU A 57 5.73 -2.17 7.47
C LEU A 57 5.30 -1.32 6.26
N PHE A 58 6.07 -0.32 5.83
CA PHE A 58 5.67 0.65 4.80
C PHE A 58 5.23 0.04 3.46
N HIS A 59 5.70 -1.15 3.12
CA HIS A 59 5.35 -1.84 1.88
C HIS A 59 3.92 -2.41 1.89
N ASP A 60 3.30 -2.50 3.06
CA ASP A 60 1.93 -2.96 3.27
C ASP A 60 1.18 -1.89 4.09
N PRO A 61 0.47 -0.97 3.41
CA PRO A 61 -0.24 0.12 4.08
C PRO A 61 -1.27 -0.35 5.10
N TRP A 62 -1.92 -1.50 4.86
CA TRP A 62 -2.88 -2.06 5.81
C TRP A 62 -2.17 -2.48 7.10
N LYS A 63 -1.08 -3.25 7.01
CA LYS A 63 -0.29 -3.63 8.21
C LYS A 63 0.26 -2.42 8.95
N LEU A 64 0.77 -1.43 8.22
CA LEU A 64 1.26 -0.20 8.84
C LEU A 64 0.14 0.51 9.63
N LEU A 65 -1.06 0.63 9.05
CA LEU A 65 -2.20 1.28 9.70
C LEU A 65 -2.72 0.46 10.89
N VAL A 66 -2.81 -0.87 10.78
CA VAL A 66 -3.12 -1.75 11.94
C VAL A 66 -2.12 -1.54 13.06
N ALA A 67 -0.81 -1.45 12.75
CA ALA A 67 0.21 -1.16 13.75
C ALA A 67 -0.03 0.18 14.45
N THR A 68 -0.52 1.20 13.75
CA THR A 68 -0.87 2.49 14.37
C THR A 68 -2.06 2.38 15.33
N ILE A 69 -3.05 1.54 15.02
CA ILE A 69 -4.19 1.25 15.91
C ILE A 69 -3.70 0.51 17.17
N PHE A 70 -2.76 -0.44 17.03
CA PHE A 70 -2.14 -1.15 18.16
C PHE A 70 -1.31 -0.24 19.08
N LEU A 71 -0.61 0.75 18.51
CA LEU A 71 0.32 1.60 19.26
C LEU A 71 -0.37 2.76 20.00
N ASN A 72 -1.68 2.97 19.80
CA ASN A 72 -2.46 3.92 20.58
C ASN A 72 -2.36 3.62 22.08
N LYS A 73 -1.66 4.49 22.81
CA LYS A 73 -1.46 4.45 24.28
C LYS A 73 -0.73 3.20 24.82
N THR A 74 -0.18 2.32 23.97
CA THR A 74 0.50 1.07 24.39
C THR A 74 1.77 0.79 23.59
N ARG A 75 2.96 0.92 24.21
CA ARG A 75 4.24 0.88 23.47
C ARG A 75 5.04 -0.42 23.62
N LYS A 76 5.34 -0.87 24.84
CA LYS A 76 6.30 -1.98 25.05
C LYS A 76 5.72 -3.36 24.74
N MET A 77 4.47 -3.61 25.13
CA MET A 77 3.83 -4.93 24.96
C MET A 77 3.12 -5.11 23.60
N ALA A 78 2.99 -4.04 22.80
CA ALA A 78 2.18 -4.07 21.59
C ALA A 78 2.84 -4.81 20.42
N ILE A 79 4.18 -4.73 20.29
CA ILE A 79 4.89 -5.30 19.13
C ILE A 79 4.80 -6.84 19.09
N PRO A 80 5.06 -7.60 20.18
CA PRO A 80 4.91 -9.05 20.15
C PRO A 80 3.48 -9.49 19.81
N VAL A 81 2.48 -8.82 20.40
CA VAL A 81 1.06 -9.13 20.14
C VAL A 81 0.68 -8.80 18.69
N LEU A 82 1.24 -7.73 18.12
CA LEU A 82 1.02 -7.34 16.73
C LEU A 82 1.52 -8.42 15.74
N TRP A 83 2.67 -9.06 16.03
CA TRP A 83 3.17 -10.14 15.17
C TRP A 83 2.28 -11.38 15.25
N VAL A 84 1.88 -11.79 16.45
CA VAL A 84 0.90 -12.88 16.63
C VAL A 84 -0.43 -12.56 15.93
N PHE A 85 -0.84 -11.28 15.94
CA PHE A 85 -2.01 -10.83 15.19
C PHE A 85 -1.82 -11.04 13.69
N PHE A 86 -0.69 -10.63 13.10
CA PHE A 86 -0.44 -10.80 11.66
C PHE A 86 -0.26 -12.26 11.23
N GLU A 87 0.19 -13.13 12.13
CA GLU A 87 0.20 -14.59 11.86
C GLU A 87 -1.22 -15.15 11.72
N ARG A 88 -2.15 -14.70 12.57
CA ARG A 88 -3.55 -15.16 12.57
C ARG A 88 -4.42 -14.45 11.53
N TYR A 89 -4.16 -13.17 11.30
CA TYR A 89 -4.92 -12.29 10.43
C TYR A 89 -3.95 -11.58 9.46
N PRO A 90 -3.51 -12.26 8.38
CA PRO A 90 -2.39 -11.81 7.56
C PRO A 90 -2.74 -10.66 6.60
N SER A 91 -4.03 -10.40 6.36
CA SER A 91 -4.50 -9.40 5.41
C SER A 91 -5.85 -8.79 5.82
N ALA A 92 -6.23 -7.70 5.13
CA ALA A 92 -7.52 -7.03 5.33
C ALA A 92 -8.70 -7.96 5.02
N GLU A 93 -8.58 -8.80 3.97
CA GLU A 93 -9.60 -9.76 3.52
C GLU A 93 -9.91 -10.79 4.59
N VAL A 94 -8.89 -11.32 5.28
CA VAL A 94 -9.10 -12.26 6.39
C VAL A 94 -9.65 -11.53 7.61
N THR A 95 -9.17 -10.32 7.88
CA THR A 95 -9.51 -9.58 9.09
C THR A 95 -10.94 -9.07 9.10
N ARG A 96 -11.48 -8.63 7.95
CA ARG A 96 -12.87 -8.12 7.85
C ARG A 96 -13.92 -9.18 8.16
N GLU A 97 -13.64 -10.46 7.88
CA GLU A 97 -14.55 -11.59 8.11
C GLU A 97 -14.36 -12.25 9.49
N ALA A 98 -13.42 -11.74 10.31
CA ALA A 98 -13.10 -12.35 11.60
C ALA A 98 -14.14 -12.05 12.69
N ASP A 99 -14.34 -12.98 13.62
CA ASP A 99 -15.06 -12.69 14.87
C ASP A 99 -14.18 -11.82 15.79
N TRP A 100 -14.79 -10.82 16.41
CA TRP A 100 -14.06 -9.89 17.26
C TRP A 100 -13.63 -10.52 18.60
N LYS A 101 -14.30 -11.57 19.08
CA LYS A 101 -14.01 -12.15 20.41
C LYS A 101 -12.62 -12.80 20.48
N PRO A 102 -12.20 -13.70 19.57
CA PRO A 102 -10.84 -14.25 19.60
C PRO A 102 -9.75 -13.20 19.39
N MET A 103 -10.03 -12.18 18.57
CA MET A 103 -9.14 -11.05 18.34
C MET A 103 -8.98 -10.19 19.60
N SER A 104 -10.09 -9.94 20.29
CA SER A 104 -10.14 -9.21 21.55
C SER A 104 -9.34 -9.92 22.65
N GLU A 105 -9.48 -11.25 22.78
CA GLU A 105 -8.69 -12.03 23.74
C GLU A 105 -7.18 -11.94 23.48
N LEU A 106 -6.75 -11.93 22.22
CA LEU A 106 -5.34 -11.70 21.85
C LEU A 106 -4.84 -10.32 22.32
N MET A 107 -5.69 -9.29 22.23
CA MET A 107 -5.36 -7.91 22.59
C MET A 107 -5.55 -7.59 24.07
N LYS A 108 -6.05 -8.52 24.88
CA LYS A 108 -6.37 -8.32 26.30
C LYS A 108 -5.26 -7.64 27.12
N PRO A 109 -3.97 -8.00 26.97
CA PRO A 109 -2.88 -7.35 27.71
C PRO A 109 -2.66 -5.87 27.37
N LEU A 110 -3.21 -5.39 26.26
CA LEU A 110 -3.05 -4.01 25.77
C LEU A 110 -4.13 -3.07 26.34
N GLY A 111 -5.22 -3.60 26.90
CA GLY A 111 -6.38 -2.80 27.29
C GLY A 111 -7.15 -2.21 26.09
N LEU A 112 -8.39 -1.75 26.33
CA LEU A 112 -9.32 -1.33 25.27
C LEU A 112 -9.54 -2.43 24.19
N TYR A 113 -9.38 -3.68 24.58
CA TYR A 113 -9.24 -4.82 23.67
C TYR A 113 -10.48 -5.04 22.80
N GLU A 114 -11.69 -4.94 23.34
CA GLU A 114 -12.91 -5.11 22.55
C GLU A 114 -13.09 -3.98 21.53
N LEU A 115 -12.87 -2.74 21.98
CA LEU A 115 -12.97 -1.56 21.12
C LEU A 115 -11.97 -1.66 19.97
N ARG A 116 -10.72 -2.05 20.27
CA ARG A 116 -9.68 -2.24 19.25
C ARG A 116 -10.03 -3.34 18.27
N ALA A 117 -10.48 -4.51 18.75
CA ALA A 117 -10.84 -5.62 17.88
C ALA A 117 -11.95 -5.23 16.89
N LYS A 118 -13.04 -4.62 17.41
CA LYS A 118 -14.14 -4.10 16.58
C LYS A 118 -13.67 -3.02 15.60
N THR A 119 -12.79 -2.12 16.06
CA THR A 119 -12.20 -1.07 15.21
C THR A 119 -11.39 -1.66 14.07
N ILE A 120 -10.56 -2.67 14.33
CA ILE A 120 -9.68 -3.30 13.33
C ILE A 120 -10.49 -4.05 12.27
N ILE A 121 -11.55 -4.76 12.67
CA ILE A 121 -12.45 -5.44 11.74
C ILE A 121 -13.11 -4.42 10.81
N ARG A 122 -13.74 -3.38 11.37
CA ARG A 122 -14.40 -2.33 10.58
C ARG A 122 -13.41 -1.55 9.70
N PHE A 123 -12.24 -1.21 10.24
CA PHE A 123 -11.17 -0.57 9.48
C PHE A 123 -10.78 -1.41 8.27
N SER A 124 -10.62 -2.73 8.44
CA SER A 124 -10.19 -3.64 7.37
C SER A 124 -11.26 -3.77 6.29
N ASP A 125 -12.54 -3.75 6.66
CA ASP A 125 -13.65 -3.72 5.71
C ASP A 125 -13.65 -2.40 4.91
N GLU A 126 -13.60 -1.24 5.58
CA GLU A 126 -13.57 0.07 4.92
C GLU A 126 -12.31 0.24 4.06
N PHE A 127 -11.17 -0.31 4.47
CA PHE A 127 -9.92 -0.27 3.71
C PHE A 127 -10.07 -0.88 2.31
N LEU A 128 -10.86 -1.94 2.17
CA LEU A 128 -11.08 -2.65 0.91
C LEU A 128 -12.26 -2.11 0.11
N ASN A 129 -13.35 -1.73 0.79
CA ASN A 129 -14.62 -1.45 0.11
C ASN A 129 -14.92 0.05 -0.06
N LYS A 130 -14.30 0.93 0.74
CA LYS A 130 -14.53 2.37 0.65
C LYS A 130 -13.61 2.97 -0.42
N GLN A 131 -14.10 3.93 -1.19
CA GLN A 131 -13.22 4.78 -1.97
C GLN A 131 -12.62 5.83 -1.02
N TRP A 132 -11.32 5.74 -0.75
CA TRP A 132 -10.59 6.69 0.09
C TRP A 132 -9.32 7.17 -0.62
N ARG A 133 -8.88 8.39 -0.30
CA ARG A 133 -7.62 8.95 -0.80
C ARG A 133 -6.56 8.93 0.29
N TYR A 134 -6.95 9.27 1.53
CA TYR A 134 -6.10 9.22 2.71
C TYR A 134 -6.76 8.39 3.80
N PRO A 135 -5.99 7.64 4.59
CA PRO A 135 -6.57 6.69 5.53
C PRO A 135 -7.27 7.37 6.71
N ILE A 136 -7.10 8.69 6.94
CA ILE A 136 -7.93 9.44 7.91
C ILE A 136 -9.43 9.36 7.63
N GLU A 137 -9.80 9.03 6.39
CA GLU A 137 -11.18 8.81 5.98
C GLU A 137 -11.73 7.46 6.49
N LEU A 138 -10.86 6.55 6.92
CA LEU A 138 -11.21 5.20 7.37
C LEU A 138 -11.47 5.18 8.88
N HIS A 139 -12.45 4.38 9.30
CA HIS A 139 -12.76 4.20 10.71
C HIS A 139 -11.53 3.75 11.51
N GLY A 140 -11.31 4.38 12.67
CA GLY A 140 -10.21 4.05 13.58
C GLY A 140 -8.87 4.73 13.27
N ILE A 141 -8.74 5.41 12.12
CA ILE A 141 -7.51 6.10 11.75
C ILE A 141 -7.64 7.60 12.04
N GLY A 142 -6.87 8.06 13.03
CA GLY A 142 -6.73 9.49 13.34
C GLY A 142 -5.51 10.13 12.68
N LYS A 143 -5.19 11.36 13.11
CA LYS A 143 -4.05 12.14 12.62
C LYS A 143 -2.73 11.34 12.64
N TYR A 144 -2.44 10.64 13.73
CA TYR A 144 -1.22 9.82 13.87
C TYR A 144 -1.09 8.74 12.79
N GLY A 145 -2.15 7.97 12.54
CA GLY A 145 -2.14 6.93 11.50
C GLY A 145 -2.03 7.53 10.10
N ASN A 146 -2.71 8.66 9.87
CA ASN A 146 -2.64 9.39 8.61
C ASN A 146 -1.25 9.98 8.32
N ASP A 147 -0.63 10.63 9.30
CA ASP A 147 0.73 11.15 9.18
C ASP A 147 1.72 10.02 8.96
N SER A 148 1.55 8.89 9.65
CA SER A 148 2.37 7.68 9.43
C SER A 148 2.25 7.19 7.98
N TYR A 149 1.04 7.08 7.44
CA TYR A 149 0.84 6.72 6.04
C TYR A 149 1.48 7.72 5.07
N ARG A 150 1.30 9.02 5.32
CA ARG A 150 1.83 10.10 4.46
C ARG A 150 3.35 10.23 4.51
N ILE A 151 4.00 9.74 5.55
CA ILE A 151 5.47 9.73 5.66
C ILE A 151 6.04 8.43 5.05
N PHE A 152 5.44 7.28 5.37
CA PHE A 152 6.06 5.99 5.08
C PHE A 152 5.54 5.34 3.79
N CYS A 153 4.24 5.45 3.50
CA CYS A 153 3.62 4.77 2.35
C CYS A 153 3.64 5.63 1.08
N VAL A 154 3.54 6.96 1.22
CA VAL A 154 3.59 7.93 0.11
C VAL A 154 4.64 8.99 0.39
N GLU A 155 5.30 9.53 -0.64
CA GLU A 155 6.39 10.52 -0.52
C GLU A 155 5.87 11.93 -0.17
N GLU A 156 5.03 12.04 0.85
CA GLU A 156 4.42 13.31 1.27
C GLU A 156 5.02 13.84 2.57
N TRP A 157 6.10 13.24 3.08
CA TRP A 157 6.70 13.56 4.37
C TRP A 157 7.01 15.06 4.57
N ARG A 158 7.32 15.80 3.51
CA ARG A 158 7.56 17.26 3.53
C ARG A 158 6.31 18.09 3.83
N GLN A 159 5.14 17.54 3.58
CA GLN A 159 3.82 18.19 3.73
C GLN A 159 3.10 17.72 5.01
N VAL A 160 3.81 17.03 5.89
CA VAL A 160 3.30 16.46 7.14
C VAL A 160 3.91 17.20 8.31
N THR A 161 3.08 17.57 9.28
CA THR A 161 3.50 18.13 10.57
C THR A 161 2.99 17.18 11.66
N PRO A 162 3.80 16.20 12.10
CA PRO A 162 3.34 15.19 13.06
C PRO A 162 3.24 15.73 14.49
N GLU A 163 2.31 15.18 15.27
CA GLU A 163 2.15 15.49 16.70
C GLU A 163 2.67 14.38 17.61
N ASP A 164 2.81 13.15 17.08
CA ASP A 164 3.35 12.03 17.85
C ASP A 164 4.84 12.21 18.14
N HIS A 165 5.25 11.93 19.38
CA HIS A 165 6.62 12.13 19.84
C HIS A 165 7.65 11.31 19.04
N LYS A 166 7.34 10.05 18.69
CA LYS A 166 8.27 9.20 17.93
C LYS A 166 8.29 9.58 16.46
N LEU A 167 7.13 9.89 15.90
CA LEU A 167 7.00 10.34 14.52
C LEU A 167 7.73 11.67 14.30
N ASN A 168 7.68 12.58 15.28
CA ASN A 168 8.46 13.82 15.30
C ASN A 168 9.97 13.58 15.25
N LYS A 169 10.50 12.60 16.02
CA LYS A 169 11.93 12.26 15.96
C LYS A 169 12.36 11.79 14.59
N TYR A 170 11.59 10.88 13.99
CA TYR A 170 11.86 10.38 12.63
C TYR A 170 11.78 11.50 11.59
N HIS A 171 10.76 12.36 11.69
CA HIS A 171 10.53 13.47 10.77
C HIS A 171 11.61 14.56 10.85
N ALA A 172 12.06 14.92 12.06
CA ALA A 172 13.18 15.84 12.25
C ALA A 172 14.48 15.26 11.67
N TRP A 173 14.77 14.00 11.95
CA TRP A 173 15.92 13.30 11.38
C TRP A 173 15.87 13.22 9.84
N LEU A 174 14.68 13.01 9.25
CA LEU A 174 14.51 13.11 7.80
C LEU A 174 14.93 14.48 7.28
N TRP A 175 14.46 15.57 7.89
CA TRP A 175 14.87 16.92 7.49
C TRP A 175 16.38 17.17 7.61
N GLU A 176 17.03 16.62 8.62
CA GLU A 176 18.48 16.73 8.79
C GLU A 176 19.26 15.96 7.71
N ASN A 177 18.72 14.83 7.23
CA ASN A 177 19.45 13.86 6.40
C ASN A 177 18.94 13.75 4.96
N HIS A 178 17.84 14.41 4.57
CA HIS A 178 17.21 14.16 3.27
C HIS A 178 18.18 14.43 2.08
N LYS A 179 19.04 15.46 2.20
CA LYS A 179 20.04 15.80 1.17
C LYS A 179 21.10 14.71 1.02
N THR A 180 21.62 14.16 2.12
CA THR A 180 22.63 13.09 2.10
C THR A 180 22.04 11.77 1.65
N LEU A 181 20.76 11.54 1.95
CA LEU A 181 19.98 10.38 1.50
C LEU A 181 19.50 10.49 0.04
N GLY A 182 19.66 11.65 -0.60
CA GLY A 182 19.25 11.88 -1.98
C GLY A 182 17.75 11.89 -2.20
N ILE A 183 16.98 12.28 -1.17
CA ILE A 183 15.51 12.36 -1.18
C ILE A 183 14.98 13.78 -0.96
#